data_AF-A0A3S1RCT3-F1
#
_entry.id   AF-A0A3S1RCT3-F1
#
_cell.length_a   1.000
_cell.length_b   1.000
_cell.length_c   1.000
_cell.angle_alpha   90.00
_cell.angle_beta   90.00
_cell.angle_gamma   90.00
#
_symmetry.space_group_name_H-M   'P 1'
#
loop_
_entity.id
_entity.type
_entity.pdbx_description
1 polymer ?
#
loop_
_entity_poly.entity_id
_entity_poly.type
_entity_poly.pdbx_seq_one_letter_code
_entity_poly.pdbx_strand_id
1 'polypeptide(L)'
;RFKAAARRNKALGLWAAEKLGKAGDDAEAYAKQVVLADIEEAGDHDVFRKIRKDFDEAGVVQSDHQIRRTMDDLMAQAIEQIKNT
;
A
#
# COMPACT_ATOMS: atom_id res chain seq x y z
N ARG A 1 -2.01 -16.77 -3.91
CA ARG A 1 -2.22 -15.80 -2.80
C ARG A 1 -1.03 -14.86 -2.64
N PHE A 2 0.19 -15.37 -2.49
CA PHE A 2 1.41 -14.55 -2.32
C PHE A 2 1.63 -13.50 -3.44
N LYS A 3 1.48 -13.90 -4.72
CA LYS A 3 1.58 -12.97 -5.86
C LYS A 3 0.57 -11.81 -5.79
N ALA A 4 -0.64 -12.06 -5.28
CA ALA A 4 -1.70 -11.05 -5.18
C ALA A 4 -1.44 -10.07 -4.04
N ALA A 5 -1.02 -10.58 -2.88
CA ALA A 5 -0.63 -9.75 -1.75
C ALA A 5 0.53 -8.81 -2.10
N ALA A 6 1.61 -9.33 -2.69
CA ALA A 6 2.74 -8.51 -3.12
C ALA A 6 2.35 -7.41 -4.13
N ARG A 7 1.43 -7.72 -5.06
CA ARG A 7 0.93 -6.77 -6.05
C ARG A 7 0.02 -5.69 -5.44
N ARG A 8 -0.87 -6.09 -4.53
CA ARG A 8 -1.72 -5.19 -3.73
C ARG A 8 -0.87 -4.25 -2.87
N ASN A 9 0.14 -4.77 -2.18
CA ASN A 9 1.01 -3.97 -1.32
C ASN A 9 1.87 -2.99 -2.13
N LYS A 10 2.36 -3.40 -3.30
CA LYS A 10 3.07 -2.48 -4.22
C LYS A 10 2.16 -1.35 -4.68
N ALA A 11 0.94 -1.68 -5.12
CA ALA A 11 -0.02 -0.67 -5.58
C ALA A 11 -0.43 0.28 -4.44
N LEU A 12 -0.63 -0.25 -3.23
CA LEU A 12 -0.98 0.53 -2.07
C LEU A 12 0.15 1.47 -1.63
N GLY A 13 1.40 0.99 -1.71
CA GLY A 13 2.57 1.82 -1.45
C GLY A 13 2.72 2.95 -2.48
N LEU A 14 2.49 2.69 -3.77
CA LEU A 14 2.48 3.75 -4.79
C LEU A 14 1.37 4.79 -4.52
N TRP A 15 0.16 4.34 -4.20
CA TRP A 15 -0.94 5.22 -3.83
C TRP A 15 -0.60 6.10 -2.63
N ALA A 16 -0.02 5.52 -1.57
CA ALA A 16 0.38 6.26 -0.39
C ALA A 16 1.53 7.23 -0.70
N ALA A 17 2.50 6.82 -1.53
CA ALA A 17 3.58 7.69 -1.97
C ALA A 17 3.07 8.93 -2.71
N GLU A 18 2.10 8.78 -3.62
CA GLU A 18 1.47 9.90 -4.31
C GLU A 18 0.81 10.88 -3.34
N LYS A 19 0.12 10.36 -2.30
CA LYS A 19 -0.50 11.20 -1.26
C LYS A 19 0.53 11.92 -0.39
N LEU A 20 1.69 11.29 -0.16
CA LEU A 20 2.84 11.87 0.52
C LEU A 20 3.63 12.87 -0.35
N GLY A 21 3.21 13.10 -1.60
CA GLY A 21 3.92 13.99 -2.53
C GLY A 21 5.23 13.40 -3.06
N LYS A 22 5.45 12.09 -2.93
CA LYS A 22 6.58 11.37 -3.53
C LYS A 22 6.26 11.03 -4.97
N ALA A 23 7.24 11.18 -5.87
CA ALA A 23 7.09 10.89 -7.30
C ALA A 23 8.34 10.21 -7.86
N GLY A 24 8.19 9.53 -9.00
CA GLY A 24 9.29 8.83 -9.67
C GLY A 24 9.92 7.76 -8.77
N ASP A 25 11.25 7.79 -8.68
CA ASP A 25 12.03 6.79 -7.94
C ASP A 25 11.69 6.76 -6.44
N ASP A 26 11.32 7.90 -5.84
CA ASP A 26 10.94 7.98 -4.43
C ASP A 26 9.61 7.25 -4.16
N ALA A 27 8.68 7.30 -5.12
CA ALA A 27 7.43 6.58 -5.02
C ALA A 27 7.65 5.06 -5.18
N GLU A 28 8.51 4.66 -6.11
CA GLU A 28 8.87 3.25 -6.27
C GLU A 28 9.62 2.70 -5.05
N ALA A 29 10.53 3.48 -4.47
CA ALA A 29 11.28 3.11 -3.27
C ALA A 29 10.32 2.92 -2.08
N TYR A 30 9.39 3.86 -1.89
CA TYR A 30 8.38 3.76 -0.84
C TYR A 30 7.47 2.54 -1.06
N ALA A 31 7.03 2.27 -2.28
CA ALA A 31 6.23 1.10 -2.59
C ALA A 31 6.96 -0.22 -2.28
N LYS A 32 8.28 -0.30 -2.56
CA LYS A 32 9.10 -1.45 -2.19
C LYS A 32 9.20 -1.63 -0.67
N GLN A 33 9.37 -0.53 0.08
CA GLN A 33 9.40 -0.58 1.55
C GLN A 33 8.08 -1.09 2.13
N VAL A 34 6.94 -0.68 1.57
CA VAL A 34 5.62 -1.16 2.00
C VAL A 34 5.45 -2.65 1.74
N VAL A 35 5.93 -3.15 0.60
CA VAL A 35 5.92 -4.59 0.31
C VAL A 35 6.83 -5.36 1.27
N LEU A 36 7.99 -4.81 1.60
CA LEU A 36 8.95 -5.46 2.51
C LEU A 36 8.40 -5.54 3.94
N ALA A 37 7.72 -4.48 4.40
CA ALA A 37 7.10 -4.43 5.72
C ALA A 37 6.04 -5.53 5.94
N ASP A 38 5.31 -5.93 4.88
CA ASP A 38 4.35 -7.04 4.94
C ASP A 38 5.02 -8.43 5.01
N ILE A 39 6.29 -8.54 4.61
CA ILE A 39 7.03 -9.81 4.60
C ILE A 39 7.71 -10.05 5.95
N GLU A 40 8.21 -8.98 6.60
CA GLU A 40 8.91 -9.08 7.88
C GLU A 40 7.97 -9.36 9.06
N GLU A 41 6.73 -8.88 9.01
CA GLU A 41 5.74 -9.05 10.08
C GLU A 41 4.43 -9.60 9.50
N ALA A 42 4.06 -10.82 9.90
CA ALA A 42 2.91 -11.54 9.35
C ALA A 42 1.58 -10.94 9.88
N GLY A 43 1.18 -9.80 9.32
CA GLY A 43 -0.07 -9.14 9.66
C GLY A 43 -0.48 -8.10 8.64
N ASP A 44 -1.62 -8.34 7.97
CA ASP A 44 -2.30 -7.36 7.09
C ASP A 44 -2.51 -5.98 7.77
N HIS A 45 -2.38 -5.92 9.11
CA HIS A 45 -2.52 -4.73 9.92
C HIS A 45 -1.28 -3.82 9.96
N ASP A 46 -0.08 -4.29 9.66
CA ASP A 46 1.13 -3.47 9.80
C ASP A 46 1.33 -2.51 8.63
N VAL A 47 0.90 -2.90 7.43
CA VAL A 47 0.85 -2.02 6.26
C VAL A 47 -0.08 -0.83 6.50
N PHE A 48 -1.26 -1.07 7.07
CA PHE A 48 -2.21 -0.01 7.43
C PHE A 48 -1.60 0.95 8.46
N ARG A 49 -1.00 0.41 9.53
CA ARG A 49 -0.38 1.23 10.58
C ARG A 49 0.77 2.08 10.05
N LYS A 50 1.59 1.52 9.16
CA LYS A 50 2.69 2.25 8.53
C LYS A 50 2.17 3.43 7.71
N ILE A 51 1.23 3.19 6.80
CA ILE A 51 0.66 4.24 5.94
C ILE A 51 -0.04 5.30 6.78
N ARG A 52 -0.81 4.88 7.80
CA ARG A 52 -1.48 5.80 8.71
C ARG A 52 -0.48 6.71 9.43
N LYS A 53 0.59 6.14 9.96
CA LYS A 53 1.67 6.89 10.62
C LYS A 53 2.35 7.86 9.66
N ASP A 54 2.72 7.40 8.47
CA ASP A 54 3.38 8.24 7.47
C ASP A 54 2.47 9.40 7.02
N PHE A 55 1.16 9.15 6.90
CA PHE A 55 0.17 10.19 6.57
C PHE A 55 0.02 11.20 7.70
N ASP A 56 -0.05 10.74 8.96
CA ASP A 56 -0.13 11.62 10.12
C ASP A 56 1.14 12.48 10.26
N GLU A 57 2.32 11.91 10.01
CA GLU A 57 3.61 12.64 10.00
C GLU A 57 3.71 13.66 8.85
N ALA A 58 3.15 13.34 7.68
CA ALA A 58 3.15 14.22 6.52
C ALA A 58 1.96 15.21 6.49
N GLY A 59 1.04 15.14 7.45
CA GLY A 59 -0.18 15.97 7.47
C GLY A 59 -1.19 15.64 6.37
N VAL A 60 -1.15 14.42 5.81
CA VAL A 60 -2.08 13.95 4.79
C VAL A 60 -3.43 13.61 5.45
N VAL A 61 -4.48 14.35 5.09
CA VAL A 61 -5.83 14.10 5.59
C VAL A 61 -6.46 12.93 4.85
N GLN A 62 -6.29 11.72 5.38
CA GLN A 62 -7.01 10.52 4.97
C GLN A 62 -7.60 9.80 6.18
N SER A 63 -8.87 9.46 6.10
CA SER A 63 -9.54 8.70 7.16
C SER A 63 -9.14 7.22 7.10
N ASP A 64 -9.17 6.56 8.26
CA ASP A 64 -8.91 5.12 8.37
C ASP A 64 -9.81 4.31 7.43
N HIS A 65 -11.08 4.73 7.31
CA HIS A 65 -12.03 4.10 6.40
C HIS A 65 -11.61 4.24 4.94
N GLN A 66 -11.08 5.39 4.52
CA GLN A 66 -10.59 5.57 3.15
C GLN A 66 -9.38 4.68 2.89
N ILE A 67 -8.41 4.63 3.80
CA ILE A 67 -7.23 3.78 3.66
C ILE A 67 -7.65 2.31 3.53
N ARG A 68 -8.51 1.81 4.43
CA ARG A 68 -9.00 0.42 4.39
C ARG A 68 -9.77 0.11 3.11
N ARG A 69 -10.65 1.01 2.68
CA ARG A 69 -11.37 0.85 1.41
C ARG A 69 -10.40 0.75 0.22
N THR A 70 -9.38 1.61 0.18
CA THR A 70 -8.34 1.52 -0.86
C THR A 70 -7.58 0.20 -0.80
N MET A 71 -7.29 -0.33 0.40
CA MET A 71 -6.66 -1.64 0.55
C MET A 71 -7.51 -2.77 -0.05
N ASP A 72 -8.83 -2.74 0.15
CA ASP A 72 -9.78 -3.72 -0.38
C ASP A 72 -9.94 -3.59 -1.90
N ASP A 73 -10.08 -2.35 -2.40
CA ASP A 73 -10.21 -2.06 -3.83
C ASP A 73 -8.95 -2.52 -4.59
N LEU A 74 -7.77 -2.26 -4.04
CA LEU A 74 -6.49 -2.70 -4.62
C LEU A 74 -6.30 -4.20 -4.52
N MET A 75 -6.85 -4.86 -3.50
CA MET A 75 -6.84 -6.32 -3.41
C MET A 75 -7.68 -6.95 -4.52
N ALA A 76 -8.88 -6.42 -4.76
CA ALA A 76 -9.73 -6.86 -5.86
C ALA A 76 -9.04 -6.70 -7.21
N GLN A 77 -8.43 -5.53 -7.47
CA GLN A 77 -7.65 -5.26 -8.68
C GLN A 77 -6.44 -6.19 -8.82
N ALA A 78 -5.71 -6.44 -7.74
CA ALA A 78 -4.54 -7.33 -7.77
C ALA A 78 -4.93 -8.78 -8.09
N ILE A 79 -6.07 -9.25 -7.57
CA ILE A 79 -6.61 -10.57 -7.88
C ILE A 79 -7.01 -10.65 -9.35
N GLU A 80 -7.70 -9.63 -9.87
CA GLU A 80 -8.10 -9.55 -11.27
C GLU A 80 -6.89 -9.53 -12.21
N GLN A 81 -5.89 -8.69 -11.93
CA GLN A 81 -4.66 -8.62 -12.71
C GLN A 81 -3.97 -9.99 -12.78
N ILE A 82 -3.91 -10.75 -11.69
CA ILE A 82 -3.30 -12.08 -11.69
C ILE A 82 -4.14 -13.12 -12.42
N LYS A 83 -5.46 -13.01 -12.38
CA LYS A 83 -6.33 -13.89 -13.18
C LYS A 83 -6.19 -13.61 -14.68
N ASN A 84 -5.90 -12.36 -15.05
CA ASN A 84 -5.71 -11.91 -16.42
C ASN A 84 -4.24 -11.90 -16.88
N THR A 85 -3.30 -12.45 -16.09
CA THR A 85 -1.89 -12.65 -16.48
C THR A 85 -1.66 -14.12 -16.79
#